data_AF-A0AA51UK92-F1
#
_entry.id   AF-A0AA51UK92-F1
#
_cell.length_a   1.000
_cell.length_b   1.000
_cell.length_c   1.000
_cell.angle_alpha   90.00
_cell.angle_beta   90.00
_cell.angle_gamma   90.00
#
_symmetry.space_group_name_H-M   'P 1'
#
loop_
_entity.id
_entity.type
_entity.pdbx_description
1 polymer ?
#
loop_
_entity_poly.entity_id
_entity_poly.type
_entity_poly.pdbx_seq_one_letter_code
_entity_poly.pdbx_strand_id
1 'polypeptide(L)'
;MKYKFILGLVLLTSLLVFSVITVTARPDYMAAFMKQYDVTGTRLATCDMCHINPNGGGPRDSYGLAYAGNGKNFSAIEELDSDGDGFTNIEEISALTFPGDSDDYPVIAELYETGTINPDNASVNITNKTDTIVNSGISTEVGSESNIKTTATEVQSPGFGAMLAVFGIITAFYAKR
;
A
#
# COMPACT_ATOMS: atom_id res chain seq x y z
N MET A 1 43.13 -17.27 32.42
CA MET A 1 42.65 -15.86 32.33
C MET A 1 42.56 -15.35 30.89
N LYS A 2 43.54 -15.64 30.02
CA LYS A 2 43.54 -15.18 28.62
C LYS A 2 42.36 -15.71 27.76
N TYR A 3 41.96 -16.98 27.92
CA TYR A 3 40.85 -17.56 27.16
C TYR A 3 39.47 -17.00 27.52
N LYS A 4 39.28 -16.51 28.77
CA LYS A 4 38.02 -15.88 29.21
C LYS A 4 37.84 -14.50 28.57
N PHE A 5 38.94 -13.75 28.41
CA PHE A 5 38.97 -12.50 27.67
C PHE A 5 38.72 -12.73 26.17
N ILE A 6 39.33 -13.76 25.58
CA ILE A 6 39.13 -14.10 24.17
C ILE A 6 37.67 -14.54 23.91
N LEU A 7 37.09 -15.37 24.78
CA LEU A 7 35.70 -15.83 24.65
C LEU A 7 34.70 -14.67 24.80
N GLY A 8 34.95 -13.74 25.73
CA GLY A 8 34.13 -12.54 25.92
C GLY A 8 34.19 -11.60 24.72
N LEU A 9 35.36 -11.44 24.10
CA LEU A 9 35.53 -10.63 22.91
C LEU A 9 34.82 -11.24 21.69
N VAL A 10 34.87 -12.56 21.54
CA VAL A 10 34.15 -13.28 20.45
C VAL A 10 32.64 -13.22 20.63
N LEU A 11 32.12 -13.30 21.86
CA LEU A 11 30.68 -13.16 22.13
C LEU A 11 30.20 -11.72 21.90
N LEU A 12 30.98 -10.72 22.30
CA LEU A 12 30.66 -9.30 22.09
C LEU A 12 30.66 -8.96 20.59
N THR A 13 31.64 -9.45 19.83
CA THR A 13 31.68 -9.24 18.37
C THR A 13 30.54 -9.98 17.68
N SER A 14 30.22 -11.21 18.09
CA SER A 14 29.09 -11.94 17.52
C SER A 14 27.75 -11.24 17.78
N LEU A 15 27.56 -10.60 18.94
CA LEU A 15 26.33 -9.87 19.27
C LEU A 15 26.19 -8.56 18.47
N LEU A 16 27.30 -7.91 18.14
CA LEU A 16 27.31 -6.71 17.28
C LEU A 16 26.96 -7.01 15.81
N VAL A 17 27.18 -8.24 15.34
CA VAL A 17 26.92 -8.63 13.94
C VAL A 17 25.43 -8.92 13.68
N PHE A 18 24.61 -9.19 14.71
CA PHE A 18 23.18 -9.46 14.55
C PHE A 18 22.30 -8.19 14.48
N SER A 19 22.86 -6.99 14.65
CA SER A 19 22.09 -5.75 14.84
C SER A 19 21.75 -4.97 13.56
N VAL A 20 21.94 -5.53 12.36
CA VAL A 20 21.73 -4.79 11.10
C VAL A 20 20.76 -5.50 10.14
N ILE A 21 19.59 -5.89 10.62
CA ILE A 21 18.46 -6.16 9.71
C ILE A 21 17.81 -4.82 9.38
N THR A 22 18.32 -4.14 8.36
CA THR A 22 17.64 -2.98 7.78
C THR A 22 16.51 -3.47 6.90
N VAL A 23 15.26 -3.35 7.37
CA VAL A 23 14.09 -3.50 6.49
C VAL A 23 13.97 -2.19 5.72
N THR A 24 14.69 -2.09 4.61
CA THR A 24 14.45 -1.01 3.64
C THR A 24 13.09 -1.28 3.00
N ALA A 25 12.10 -0.45 3.33
CA ALA A 25 10.94 -0.27 2.46
C ALA A 25 11.51 0.19 1.11
N ARG A 26 11.27 -0.56 0.03
CA ARG A 26 11.86 -0.28 -1.28
C ARG A 26 11.06 0.84 -1.97
N PRO A 27 11.55 2.10 -2.03
CA PRO A 27 10.89 3.17 -2.78
C PRO A 27 10.77 2.87 -4.29
N ASP A 28 11.54 1.91 -4.80
CA ASP A 28 11.58 1.57 -6.24
C ASP A 28 10.23 1.12 -6.82
N TYR A 29 9.37 0.45 -6.04
CA TYR A 29 8.11 -0.06 -6.60
C TYR A 29 7.09 1.04 -6.83
N MET A 30 6.96 1.99 -5.90
CA MET A 30 6.10 3.15 -6.08
C MET A 30 6.60 4.03 -7.24
N ALA A 31 7.91 4.28 -7.30
CA ALA A 31 8.50 5.01 -8.42
C ALA A 31 8.26 4.29 -9.77
N ALA A 32 8.35 2.96 -9.80
CA ALA A 32 8.06 2.18 -11.00
C ALA A 32 6.57 2.23 -11.38
N PHE A 33 5.66 2.13 -10.41
CA PHE A 33 4.22 2.28 -10.61
C PHE A 33 3.88 3.65 -11.22
N MET A 34 4.33 4.72 -10.57
CA MET A 34 4.10 6.10 -11.02
C MET A 34 4.65 6.33 -12.43
N LYS A 35 5.79 5.73 -12.75
CA LYS A 35 6.39 5.80 -14.09
C LYS A 35 5.62 4.99 -15.14
N GLN A 36 5.12 3.80 -14.78
CA GLN A 36 4.38 2.92 -15.69
C GLN A 36 3.09 3.57 -16.17
N TYR A 37 2.36 4.23 -15.26
CA TYR A 37 1.02 4.76 -15.52
C TYR A 37 0.97 6.30 -15.64
N ASP A 38 2.11 6.98 -15.50
CA ASP A 38 2.22 8.45 -15.53
C ASP A 38 1.32 9.18 -14.51
N VAL A 39 1.11 8.57 -13.34
CA VAL A 39 0.22 9.08 -12.28
C VAL A 39 0.94 9.95 -11.24
N THR A 40 2.09 10.52 -11.62
CA THR A 40 2.90 11.35 -10.71
C THR A 40 2.12 12.58 -10.27
N GLY A 41 2.00 12.81 -8.96
CA GLY A 41 1.29 13.95 -8.39
C GLY A 41 -0.23 13.79 -8.33
N THR A 42 -0.76 12.61 -8.67
CA THR A 42 -2.17 12.27 -8.46
C THR A 42 -2.38 11.66 -7.07
N ARG A 43 -3.64 11.40 -6.70
CA ARG A 43 -3.98 10.67 -5.47
C ARG A 43 -3.44 9.23 -5.43
N LEU A 44 -3.03 8.66 -6.56
CA LEU A 44 -2.47 7.31 -6.64
C LEU A 44 -0.98 7.25 -6.27
N ALA A 45 -0.33 8.40 -6.06
CA ALA A 45 1.09 8.50 -5.72
C ALA A 45 1.37 8.38 -4.21
N THR A 46 0.63 7.52 -3.51
CA THR A 46 0.66 7.35 -2.04
C THR A 46 0.69 5.88 -1.66
N CYS A 47 1.12 5.55 -0.43
CA CYS A 47 1.41 4.16 -0.06
C CYS A 47 0.17 3.26 -0.02
N ASP A 48 -1.01 3.85 0.13
CA ASP A 48 -2.33 3.24 0.01
C ASP A 48 -2.61 2.59 -1.35
N MET A 49 -1.79 2.86 -2.37
CA MET A 49 -1.80 2.08 -3.62
C MET A 49 -1.46 0.60 -3.43
N CYS A 50 -0.65 0.22 -2.43
CA CYS A 50 -0.22 -1.17 -2.24
C CYS A 50 -0.34 -1.65 -0.78
N HIS A 51 -0.77 -0.78 0.13
CA HIS A 51 -0.77 -1.01 1.57
C HIS A 51 -2.05 -0.48 2.20
N ILE A 52 -2.60 -1.21 3.16
CA ILE A 52 -3.75 -0.74 3.95
C ILE A 52 -3.42 0.55 4.74
N ASN A 53 -2.15 0.75 5.10
CA ASN A 53 -1.71 1.96 5.80
C ASN A 53 -1.19 3.01 4.79
N PRO A 54 -1.80 4.21 4.70
CA PRO A 54 -1.36 5.27 3.79
C PRO A 54 0.03 5.83 4.13
N ASN A 55 0.51 5.63 5.37
CA ASN A 55 1.89 5.97 5.75
C ASN A 55 2.91 4.89 5.33
N GLY A 56 2.45 3.83 4.69
CA GLY A 56 3.26 2.69 4.25
C GLY A 56 3.58 1.69 5.35
N GLY A 57 4.26 0.62 4.94
CA GLY A 57 4.54 -0.52 5.80
C GLY A 57 3.28 -1.30 6.17
N GLY A 58 3.44 -2.30 7.04
CA GLY A 58 2.32 -3.16 7.43
C GLY A 58 1.83 -4.07 6.28
N PRO A 59 0.62 -4.64 6.40
CA PRO A 59 0.04 -5.51 5.40
C PRO A 59 -0.17 -4.80 4.05
N ARG A 60 -0.15 -5.58 2.98
CA ARG A 60 -0.58 -5.12 1.66
C ARG A 60 -2.11 -5.20 1.57
N ASP A 61 -2.71 -4.31 0.80
CA ASP A 61 -4.09 -4.42 0.34
C ASP A 61 -4.21 -5.54 -0.71
N SER A 62 -5.42 -5.72 -1.28
CA SER A 62 -5.67 -6.72 -2.30
C SER A 62 -4.85 -6.49 -3.57
N TYR A 63 -4.74 -5.27 -4.08
CA TYR A 63 -3.92 -4.92 -5.24
C TYR A 63 -2.43 -5.23 -5.02
N GLY A 64 -1.87 -4.81 -3.89
CA GLY A 64 -0.49 -5.06 -3.50
C GLY A 64 -0.20 -6.55 -3.29
N LEU A 65 -1.19 -7.34 -2.84
CA LEU A 65 -1.11 -8.81 -2.80
C LEU A 65 -1.12 -9.42 -4.20
N ALA A 66 -2.01 -8.96 -5.10
CA ALA A 66 -2.06 -9.40 -6.49
C ALA A 66 -0.75 -9.11 -7.22
N TYR A 67 -0.21 -7.90 -7.06
CA TYR A 67 1.09 -7.50 -7.60
C TYR A 67 2.22 -8.42 -7.10
N ALA A 68 2.27 -8.68 -5.79
CA ALA A 68 3.29 -9.56 -5.22
C ALA A 68 3.14 -11.03 -5.68
N GLY A 69 1.92 -11.52 -5.85
CA GLY A 69 1.60 -12.86 -6.32
C GLY A 69 1.94 -13.09 -7.79
N ASN A 70 1.83 -12.06 -8.62
CA ASN A 70 2.10 -12.10 -10.06
C ASN A 70 3.53 -11.65 -10.42
N GLY A 71 4.49 -11.98 -9.56
CA GLY A 71 5.90 -11.73 -9.84
C GLY A 71 6.30 -10.25 -9.86
N LYS A 72 5.49 -9.37 -9.23
CA LYS A 72 5.72 -7.91 -9.20
C LYS A 72 5.72 -7.28 -10.58
N ASN A 73 4.81 -7.76 -11.43
CA ASN A 73 4.58 -7.24 -12.77
C ASN A 73 3.22 -6.53 -12.80
N PHE A 74 3.24 -5.21 -13.05
CA PHE A 74 2.01 -4.40 -13.10
C PHE A 74 1.10 -4.85 -14.24
N SER A 75 1.64 -5.08 -15.44
CA SER A 75 0.84 -5.52 -16.58
C SER A 75 0.28 -6.94 -16.46
N ALA A 76 0.84 -7.76 -15.57
CA ALA A 76 0.27 -9.08 -15.29
C ALA A 76 -1.02 -9.01 -14.46
N ILE A 77 -1.31 -7.87 -13.83
CA ILE A 77 -2.49 -7.69 -12.99
C ILE A 77 -3.47 -6.65 -13.54
N GLU A 78 -3.16 -5.96 -14.65
CA GLU A 78 -4.01 -4.89 -15.21
C GLU A 78 -5.47 -5.34 -15.42
N GLU A 79 -5.70 -6.57 -15.89
CA GLU A 79 -7.05 -7.13 -16.16
C GLU A 79 -7.70 -7.79 -14.92
N LEU A 80 -7.03 -7.82 -13.77
CA LEU A 80 -7.64 -8.33 -12.54
C LEU A 80 -8.51 -7.26 -11.90
N ASP A 81 -9.61 -7.69 -11.30
CA ASP A 81 -10.37 -6.94 -10.30
C ASP A 81 -9.88 -7.42 -8.93
N SER A 82 -9.01 -6.63 -8.28
CA SER A 82 -8.29 -7.11 -7.09
C SER A 82 -9.14 -7.06 -5.83
N ASP A 83 -9.99 -6.05 -5.68
CA ASP A 83 -10.84 -5.83 -4.51
C ASP A 83 -12.30 -6.32 -4.69
N GLY A 84 -12.69 -6.68 -5.90
CA GLY A 84 -13.96 -7.32 -6.21
C GLY A 84 -15.11 -6.35 -6.43
N ASP A 85 -14.83 -5.10 -6.79
CA ASP A 85 -15.82 -4.04 -7.00
C ASP A 85 -16.47 -4.05 -8.40
N GLY A 86 -15.96 -4.90 -9.30
CA GLY A 86 -16.43 -5.05 -10.67
C GLY A 86 -15.67 -4.24 -11.72
N PHE A 87 -14.61 -3.52 -11.35
CA PHE A 87 -13.69 -2.82 -12.24
C PHE A 87 -12.33 -3.49 -12.26
N THR A 88 -11.68 -3.47 -13.41
CA THR A 88 -10.30 -3.95 -13.51
C THR A 88 -9.33 -2.90 -12.99
N ASN A 89 -8.20 -3.35 -12.45
CA ASN A 89 -7.16 -2.48 -11.92
C ASN A 89 -6.76 -1.37 -12.92
N ILE A 90 -6.72 -1.66 -14.22
CA ILE A 90 -6.37 -0.67 -15.24
C ILE A 90 -7.47 0.37 -15.48
N GLU A 91 -8.75 0.00 -15.37
CA GLU A 91 -9.88 0.93 -15.46
C GLU A 91 -9.85 1.92 -14.31
N GLU A 92 -9.57 1.44 -13.11
CA GLU A 92 -9.45 2.24 -11.89
C GLU A 92 -8.24 3.17 -11.89
N ILE A 93 -7.05 2.65 -12.22
CA ILE A 93 -5.84 3.47 -12.35
C ILE A 93 -6.05 4.59 -13.36
N SER A 94 -6.73 4.30 -14.47
CA SER A 94 -7.08 5.29 -15.50
C SER A 94 -8.10 6.31 -14.99
N ALA A 95 -9.00 5.91 -14.08
CA ALA A 95 -9.99 6.78 -13.43
C ALA A 95 -9.42 7.56 -12.23
N LEU A 96 -8.18 7.28 -11.83
CA LEU A 96 -7.54 7.76 -10.60
C LEU A 96 -8.27 7.28 -9.33
N THR A 97 -8.71 6.03 -9.31
CA THR A 97 -9.23 5.33 -8.13
C THR A 97 -8.28 4.20 -7.68
N PHE A 98 -8.45 3.71 -6.47
CA PHE A 98 -7.55 2.76 -5.81
C PHE A 98 -7.99 1.30 -6.02
N PRO A 99 -7.25 0.48 -6.80
CA PRO A 99 -7.64 -0.91 -7.09
C PRO A 99 -7.59 -1.90 -5.93
N GLY A 100 -7.24 -1.41 -4.75
CA GLY A 100 -7.17 -2.17 -3.52
C GLY A 100 -8.29 -1.83 -2.53
N ASP A 101 -9.20 -0.94 -2.92
CA ASP A 101 -10.23 -0.34 -2.09
C ASP A 101 -11.60 -0.37 -2.80
N SER A 102 -12.41 -1.38 -2.47
CA SER A 102 -13.72 -1.58 -3.09
C SER A 102 -14.74 -0.45 -2.86
N ASP A 103 -14.42 0.52 -2.00
CA ASP A 103 -15.22 1.72 -1.77
C ASP A 103 -14.76 2.93 -2.63
N ASP A 104 -13.65 2.82 -3.37
CA ASP A 104 -13.11 3.86 -4.27
C ASP A 104 -13.05 3.36 -5.71
N TYR A 105 -14.15 3.54 -6.44
CA TYR A 105 -14.32 2.98 -7.77
C TYR A 105 -14.82 3.99 -8.80
N PRO A 106 -14.63 3.72 -10.11
CA PRO A 106 -15.08 4.60 -11.17
C PRO A 106 -16.60 4.78 -11.18
N VAL A 107 -17.07 6.02 -11.25
CA VAL A 107 -18.51 6.29 -11.41
C VAL A 107 -18.91 6.10 -12.87
N ILE A 108 -19.79 5.13 -13.12
CA ILE A 108 -20.43 4.96 -14.43
C ILE A 108 -21.46 6.06 -14.56
N ALA A 109 -21.17 7.07 -15.38
CA ALA A 109 -22.19 8.00 -15.82
C ALA A 109 -23.14 7.26 -16.76
N GLU A 110 -24.23 6.71 -16.22
CA GLU A 110 -25.35 6.26 -17.04
C GLU A 110 -25.91 7.48 -17.77
N LEU A 111 -25.45 7.71 -19.01
CA LEU A 111 -26.11 8.61 -19.93
C LEU A 111 -27.46 7.98 -20.26
N TYR A 112 -28.48 8.28 -19.45
CA TYR A 112 -29.85 8.13 -19.86
C TYR A 112 -30.06 9.13 -21.00
N GLU A 113 -29.88 8.66 -22.24
CA GLU A 113 -30.44 9.36 -23.37
C GLU A 113 -31.96 9.29 -23.17
N THR A 114 -32.58 10.39 -22.75
CA THR A 114 -34.04 10.54 -22.73
C THR A 114 -34.51 10.52 -24.18
N GLY A 115 -34.61 9.33 -24.75
CA GLY A 115 -35.19 9.07 -26.04
C GLY A 115 -36.63 9.58 -26.02
N THR A 116 -36.87 10.67 -26.75
CA THR A 116 -38.24 11.08 -27.07
C THR A 116 -38.79 10.02 -28.02
N ILE A 117 -39.57 9.07 -27.49
CA ILE A 117 -40.24 8.05 -28.28
C ILE A 117 -41.25 8.72 -29.24
N ASN A 118 -40.92 8.75 -30.53
CA ASN A 118 -41.89 8.98 -31.59
C ASN A 118 -42.50 7.61 -31.94
N PRO A 119 -43.83 7.41 -31.91
CA PRO A 119 -44.46 6.08 -31.92
C PRO A 119 -44.40 5.30 -33.25
N ASP A 120 -43.63 5.77 -34.25
CA ASP A 120 -43.86 5.39 -35.66
C ASP A 120 -42.61 4.81 -36.35
N ASN A 121 -41.80 3.98 -35.69
CA ASN A 121 -41.07 2.87 -36.32
C ASN A 121 -40.26 2.06 -35.30
N ALA A 122 -40.56 0.77 -35.23
CA ALA A 122 -39.77 -0.19 -34.48
C ALA A 122 -38.61 -0.70 -35.34
N SER A 123 -37.40 -0.22 -35.07
CA SER A 123 -36.17 -1.00 -35.24
C SER A 123 -35.02 -0.33 -34.49
N VAL A 124 -34.87 -0.69 -33.21
CA VAL A 124 -33.72 -0.29 -32.42
C VAL A 124 -32.67 -1.39 -32.56
N ASN A 125 -31.66 -1.16 -33.39
CA ASN A 125 -30.38 -1.87 -33.30
C ASN A 125 -29.48 -1.04 -32.37
N ILE A 126 -29.40 -1.42 -31.09
CA ILE A 126 -28.39 -0.87 -30.18
C ILE A 126 -27.05 -1.50 -30.53
N THR A 127 -26.22 -0.75 -31.24
CA THR A 127 -24.77 -0.91 -31.18
C THR A 127 -24.22 0.41 -30.67
N ASN A 128 -23.63 0.42 -29.47
CA ASN A 128 -22.47 1.21 -29.04
C ASN A 128 -22.44 1.30 -27.50
N LYS A 129 -21.59 0.47 -26.89
CA LYS A 129 -21.10 0.67 -25.52
C LYS A 129 -19.86 1.56 -25.62
N THR A 130 -20.02 2.85 -25.34
CA THR A 130 -18.90 3.74 -25.05
C THR A 130 -19.16 4.33 -23.67
N ASP A 131 -18.85 3.54 -22.64
CA ASP A 131 -18.95 3.98 -21.27
C ASP A 131 -17.90 5.08 -21.06
N THR A 132 -18.36 6.30 -20.83
CA THR A 132 -17.48 7.42 -20.50
C THR A 132 -17.31 7.41 -18.99
N ILE A 133 -16.13 6.98 -18.54
CA ILE A 133 -15.72 6.98 -17.14
C ILE A 133 -15.51 8.44 -16.71
N VAL A 134 -16.30 8.92 -15.75
CA VAL A 134 -16.20 10.29 -15.22
C VAL A 134 -15.89 10.22 -13.73
N ASN A 135 -14.74 10.77 -13.35
CA ASN A 135 -14.35 10.91 -11.95
C ASN A 135 -15.09 12.11 -11.32
N SER A 136 -16.02 11.85 -10.39
CA SER A 136 -16.67 12.90 -9.60
C SER A 136 -15.96 13.03 -8.25
N GLY A 137 -14.94 13.88 -8.21
CA GLY A 137 -14.31 14.28 -6.95
C GLY A 137 -15.28 15.11 -6.11
N ILE A 138 -15.91 14.49 -5.10
CA ILE A 138 -16.59 15.21 -4.03
C ILE A 138 -15.56 15.51 -2.93
N SER A 139 -15.04 16.74 -2.97
CA SER A 139 -14.33 17.35 -1.85
C SER A 139 -15.35 18.12 -1.00
N THR A 140 -15.65 17.61 0.20
CA THR A 140 -16.34 18.40 1.22
C THR A 140 -15.30 19.12 2.07
N GLU A 141 -15.10 20.41 1.79
CA GLU A 141 -14.42 21.33 2.69
C GLU A 141 -15.31 21.62 3.91
N VAL A 142 -14.81 21.30 5.11
CA VAL A 142 -15.19 22.03 6.33
C VAL A 142 -13.90 22.35 7.08
N GLY A 143 -13.59 23.64 7.15
CA GLY A 143 -12.39 24.16 7.76
C GLY A 143 -12.35 23.99 9.28
N SER A 144 -11.13 23.84 9.80
CA SER A 144 -10.77 24.34 11.12
C SER A 144 -9.28 24.65 11.14
N GLU A 145 -8.97 25.93 11.32
CA GLU A 145 -7.61 26.40 11.60
C GLU A 145 -7.06 25.71 12.87
N SER A 146 -5.83 25.23 12.81
CA SER A 146 -5.03 24.98 14.01
C SER A 146 -3.54 25.09 13.69
N ASN A 147 -2.92 26.06 14.35
CA ASN A 147 -1.53 26.42 14.26
C ASN A 147 -0.72 25.48 15.18
N ILE A 148 0.00 24.48 14.65
CA ILE A 148 0.96 23.70 15.46
C ILE A 148 2.28 23.47 14.71
N LYS A 149 3.22 24.36 15.03
CA LYS A 149 4.66 24.17 15.23
C LYS A 149 5.22 22.76 14.95
N THR A 150 6.02 22.67 13.90
CA THR A 150 6.94 21.58 13.58
C THR A 150 7.81 21.21 14.80
N THR A 151 7.67 19.98 15.27
CA THR A 151 8.71 19.31 16.07
C THR A 151 8.71 17.86 15.61
N ALA A 152 9.70 17.52 14.79
CA ALA A 152 9.98 16.15 14.43
C ALA A 152 10.33 15.38 15.70
N THR A 153 9.56 14.34 16.01
CA THR A 153 9.98 13.30 16.95
C THR A 153 9.76 11.97 16.24
N GLU A 154 10.87 11.37 15.87
CA GLU A 154 11.02 10.03 15.33
C GLU A 154 10.36 9.02 16.28
N VAL A 155 9.27 8.38 15.84
CA VAL A 155 8.60 7.31 16.59
C VAL A 155 9.12 5.97 16.07
N GLN A 156 10.05 5.40 16.84
CA GLN A 156 10.46 4.01 16.70
C GLN A 156 9.27 3.07 16.90
N SER A 157 9.15 2.09 16.01
CA SER A 157 8.19 0.99 16.10
C SER A 157 8.55 0.02 17.25
N PRO A 158 7.60 -0.37 18.12
CA PRO A 158 7.86 -1.29 19.22
C PRO A 158 7.72 -2.76 18.79
N GLY A 159 8.84 -3.39 18.44
CA GLY A 159 9.05 -4.84 18.53
C GLY A 159 10.48 -5.03 19.01
N PHE A 160 10.83 -5.70 20.12
CA PHE A 160 10.48 -7.04 20.55
C PHE A 160 10.65 -7.15 22.07
N GLY A 161 9.63 -6.77 22.86
CA GLY A 161 9.72 -6.73 24.33
C GLY A 161 9.71 -8.09 25.05
N ALA A 162 9.57 -9.21 24.35
CA ALA A 162 9.30 -10.51 24.99
C ALA A 162 10.48 -11.49 25.07
N MET A 163 11.68 -11.16 24.56
CA MET A 163 12.80 -12.11 24.46
C MET A 163 14.04 -11.74 25.30
N LEU A 164 13.88 -10.98 26.39
CA LEU A 164 14.96 -10.71 27.35
C LEU A 164 14.73 -11.28 28.76
N ALA A 165 13.60 -11.95 29.02
CA ALA A 165 13.36 -12.58 30.32
C ALA A 165 14.10 -13.93 30.50
N VAL A 166 14.54 -14.57 29.41
CA VAL A 166 15.19 -15.91 29.48
C VAL A 166 16.70 -15.82 29.74
N PHE A 167 17.36 -14.75 29.30
CA PHE A 167 18.83 -14.63 29.41
C PHE A 167 19.33 -14.17 30.79
N GLY A 168 18.46 -13.60 31.64
CA GLY A 168 18.81 -13.19 33.00
C GLY A 168 19.03 -14.34 33.98
N ILE A 169 18.48 -15.53 33.71
CA ILE A 169 18.60 -16.68 34.62
C ILE A 169 19.95 -17.40 34.42
N ILE A 170 20.53 -17.34 33.22
CA ILE A 170 21.76 -18.08 32.88
C ILE A 170 23.00 -17.43 33.51
N THR A 171 23.04 -16.11 33.66
CA THR A 171 24.18 -15.39 34.24
C THR A 171 24.30 -15.57 35.76
N ALA A 172 23.20 -15.81 36.48
CA ALA A 172 23.23 -16.05 37.92
C ALA A 172 23.85 -17.42 38.30
N PHE A 173 23.76 -18.43 37.43
CA PHE A 173 24.37 -19.74 37.69
C PHE A 173 25.89 -19.75 37.51
N TYR A 174 26.45 -18.87 36.68
CA TYR A 174 27.89 -18.83 36.40
C TYR A 174 28.71 -17.95 37.37
N ALA A 175 28.07 -17.10 38.18
CA ALA A 175 28.75 -16.25 39.17
C ALA A 175 29.07 -16.99 40.49
N LYS A 176 28.60 -18.24 40.67
CA LYS A 176 28.77 -19.00 41.93
C LYS A 176 29.74 -20.18 41.85
N ARG A 177 30.64 -20.25 40.85
CA ARG A 177 31.68 -21.30 40.81
C ARG A 177 33.04 -20.80 40.37
#